data_AF-A0A936VWQ2-F1
#
_entry.id   AF-A0A936VWQ2-F1
#
_cell.length_a   1.000
_cell.length_b   1.000
_cell.length_c   1.000
_cell.angle_alpha   90.00
_cell.angle_beta   90.00
_cell.angle_gamma   90.00
#
_symmetry.space_group_name_H-M   'P 1'
#
loop_
_entity.id
_entity.type
_entity.pdbx_description
1 polymer ?
#
loop_
_entity_poly.entity_id
_entity_poly.type
_entity_poly.pdbx_seq_one_letter_code
_entity_poly.pdbx_strand_id
1 'polypeptide(L)'
;MKNYDLTQPFLPWFRLILVRTIINHYHKNQNKIITTELSPEISNQYVADPDALSHLEVEELLALTNKLPPAYKMVLNLYAIEGYSHEEIANLLKINVGTSKSNLFKARTFLAKLIAKSKFYIFF
;
A
#
# COMPACT_ATOMS: atom_id res chain seq x y z
N MET A 1 -21.83 7.08 -19.24
CA MET A 1 -20.86 5.95 -19.24
C MET A 1 -20.28 5.84 -20.64
N LYS A 2 -19.10 6.39 -20.88
CA LYS A 2 -18.39 6.24 -22.16
C LYS A 2 -16.89 6.23 -21.87
N ASN A 3 -16.21 5.29 -22.53
CA ASN A 3 -14.75 5.07 -22.57
C ASN A 3 -14.25 4.02 -21.55
N TYR A 4 -14.71 2.78 -21.73
CA TYR A 4 -13.91 1.60 -21.42
C TYR A 4 -13.29 1.11 -22.74
N ASP A 5 -11.96 1.11 -22.82
CA ASP A 5 -11.22 0.60 -23.96
C ASP A 5 -11.04 -0.92 -23.79
N LEU A 6 -11.66 -1.70 -24.68
CA LEU A 6 -11.67 -3.16 -24.63
C LEU A 6 -10.28 -3.79 -24.86
N THR A 7 -9.28 -2.99 -25.25
CA THR A 7 -7.90 -3.43 -25.47
C THR A 7 -7.06 -3.47 -24.19
N GLN A 8 -7.54 -2.85 -23.10
CA GLN A 8 -6.91 -2.90 -21.78
C GLN A 8 -7.50 -4.06 -20.95
N PRO A 9 -6.69 -4.83 -20.21
CA PRO A 9 -7.23 -5.85 -19.34
C PRO A 9 -8.15 -5.21 -18.27
N PHE A 10 -9.34 -5.79 -18.12
CA PHE A 10 -10.42 -5.26 -17.28
C PHE A 10 -10.02 -5.16 -15.80
N LEU A 11 -9.24 -6.13 -15.32
CA LEU A 11 -8.81 -6.18 -13.92
C LEU A 11 -7.98 -4.95 -13.51
N PRO A 12 -6.92 -4.55 -14.22
CA PRO A 12 -6.17 -3.33 -13.91
C PRO A 12 -7.01 -2.05 -13.90
N TRP A 13 -7.89 -1.86 -14.89
CA TRP A 13 -8.75 -0.68 -14.96
C TRP A 13 -9.80 -0.66 -13.84
N PHE A 14 -10.37 -1.81 -13.50
CA PHE A 14 -11.33 -1.94 -12.40
C PHE A 14 -10.65 -1.74 -11.04
N ARG A 15 -9.49 -2.37 -10.79
CA ARG A 15 -8.69 -2.16 -9.56
C ARG A 15 -8.35 -0.70 -9.38
N LEU A 16 -8.02 0.00 -10.45
CA LEU A 16 -7.75 1.44 -10.44
C LEU A 16 -8.96 2.28 -10.00
N ILE A 17 -10.14 2.03 -10.59
CA ILE A 17 -11.38 2.72 -10.21
C ILE A 17 -11.71 2.44 -8.75
N LEU A 18 -11.56 1.18 -8.33
CA LEU A 18 -11.88 0.74 -6.98
C LEU A 18 -10.95 1.40 -5.95
N VAL A 19 -9.63 1.39 -6.18
CA VAL A 19 -8.65 2.05 -5.30
C VAL A 19 -8.86 3.57 -5.26
N ARG A 20 -9.07 4.24 -6.41
CA ARG A 20 -9.36 5.68 -6.44
C ARG A 20 -10.64 6.03 -5.68
N THR A 21 -11.66 5.21 -5.83
CA THR A 21 -12.94 5.37 -5.11
C THR A 21 -12.73 5.23 -3.61
N ILE A 22 -11.98 4.21 -3.17
CA ILE A 22 -11.65 4.00 -1.76
C ILE A 22 -10.81 5.16 -1.21
N ILE A 23 -9.80 5.64 -1.94
CA ILE A 23 -8.97 6.77 -1.54
C ILE A 23 -9.80 8.04 -1.39
N ASN A 24 -10.64 8.36 -2.39
CA ASN A 24 -11.53 9.51 -2.34
C ASN A 24 -12.54 9.40 -1.20
N HIS A 25 -13.10 8.21 -0.98
CA HIS A 25 -14.03 7.95 0.12
C HIS A 25 -13.34 8.11 1.48
N TYR A 26 -12.12 7.59 1.62
CA TYR A 26 -11.32 7.70 2.83
C TYR A 26 -10.99 9.16 3.15
N HIS A 27 -10.48 9.94 2.18
CA HIS A 27 -10.21 11.36 2.37
C HIS A 27 -11.47 12.18 2.66
N LYS A 28 -12.63 11.81 2.09
CA LYS A 28 -13.92 12.46 2.37
C LYS A 28 -14.44 12.15 3.79
N ASN A 29 -14.15 10.97 4.32
CA ASN A 29 -14.58 10.55 5.66
C ASN A 29 -13.57 10.86 6.77
N GLN A 30 -12.32 11.23 6.47
CA GLN A 30 -11.36 11.70 7.47
C GLN A 30 -11.82 12.99 8.19
N ASN A 31 -12.75 13.76 7.60
CA ASN A 31 -13.40 14.88 8.29
C ASN A 31 -14.54 14.46 9.24
N LYS A 32 -14.81 13.15 9.42
CA LYS A 32 -15.94 12.63 10.21
C LYS A 32 -15.64 11.48 11.18
N ILE A 33 -14.41 10.97 11.29
CA ILE A 33 -14.14 9.84 12.19
C ILE A 33 -13.58 10.37 13.52
N ILE A 34 -14.52 10.69 14.41
CA ILE A 34 -14.36 10.77 15.86
C ILE A 34 -14.18 9.34 16.38
N THR A 35 -13.12 9.16 17.17
CA THR A 35 -12.80 8.06 18.11
C THR A 35 -13.72 6.85 18.14
N THR A 36 -13.17 5.68 17.78
CA THR A 36 -13.64 4.40 18.34
C THR A 36 -12.40 3.59 18.69
N GLU A 37 -12.16 3.46 20.00
CA GLU A 37 -11.14 2.60 20.57
C GLU A 37 -11.47 1.14 20.23
N LEU A 38 -10.49 0.42 19.66
CA LEU A 38 -10.57 -1.02 19.46
C LEU A 38 -9.51 -1.66 20.35
N SER A 39 -9.98 -2.37 21.38
CA SER A 39 -9.21 -3.16 22.34
C SER A 39 -8.40 -4.26 21.63
N PRO A 40 -7.16 -4.59 22.08
CA PRO A 40 -6.38 -5.68 21.51
C PRO A 40 -6.59 -6.95 22.31
N GLU A 41 -7.29 -7.94 21.74
CA GLU A 41 -7.24 -9.33 22.21
C GLU A 41 -6.34 -10.11 21.26
N ILE A 42 -5.04 -10.14 21.58
CA ILE A 42 -4.04 -10.98 20.91
C ILE A 42 -3.96 -12.29 21.69
N SER A 43 -4.55 -13.37 21.15
CA SER A 43 -4.31 -14.72 21.65
C SER A 43 -3.11 -15.31 20.92
N ASN A 44 -1.96 -15.33 21.60
CA ASN A 44 -0.73 -15.96 21.15
C ASN A 44 -0.83 -17.48 21.28
N GLN A 45 -0.73 -18.21 20.16
CA GLN A 45 -0.44 -19.64 20.17
C GLN A 45 0.73 -19.90 19.21
N TYR A 46 1.94 -19.85 19.75
CA TYR A 46 3.17 -20.14 19.02
C TYR A 46 3.40 -21.65 18.95
N VAL A 47 3.31 -22.21 17.75
CA VAL A 47 3.94 -23.48 17.38
C VAL A 47 5.17 -23.12 16.55
N ALA A 48 6.34 -23.59 16.97
CA ALA A 48 7.61 -23.29 16.32
C ALA A 48 7.72 -24.04 14.98
N ASP A 49 7.17 -23.43 13.94
CA ASP A 49 7.42 -23.76 12.55
C ASP A 49 8.59 -22.87 12.06
N PRO A 50 9.63 -23.41 11.40
CA PRO A 50 10.63 -22.59 10.69
C PRO A 50 10.00 -21.56 9.73
N ASP A 51 8.81 -21.86 9.19
CA ASP A 51 8.01 -20.91 8.41
C ASP A 51 7.25 -19.89 9.27
N ALA A 52 7.08 -20.10 10.57
CA ALA A 52 6.45 -19.10 11.45
C ALA A 52 7.26 -17.80 11.50
N LEU A 53 8.59 -17.88 11.42
CA LEU A 53 9.45 -16.69 11.38
C LEU A 53 9.34 -15.95 10.04
N SER A 54 9.27 -16.70 8.92
CA SER A 54 9.08 -16.12 7.58
C SER A 54 7.69 -15.48 7.44
N HIS A 55 6.65 -16.14 7.97
CA HIS A 55 5.28 -15.61 8.03
C HIS A 55 5.19 -14.36 8.89
N LEU A 56 5.86 -14.33 10.05
CA LEU A 56 5.92 -13.15 10.92
C LEU A 56 6.59 -11.97 10.22
N GLU A 57 7.70 -12.21 9.50
CA GLU A 57 8.39 -11.17 8.71
C GLU A 57 7.50 -10.62 7.57
N VAL A 58 6.73 -11.49 6.91
CA VAL A 58 5.78 -11.10 5.86
C VAL A 58 4.62 -10.27 6.44
N GLU A 59 4.02 -10.70 7.54
CA GLU A 59 2.96 -9.97 8.22
C GLU A 59 3.43 -8.60 8.71
N GLU A 60 4.64 -8.51 9.26
CA GLU A 60 5.23 -7.25 9.69
C GLU A 60 5.43 -6.32 8.48
N LEU A 61 5.97 -6.83 7.38
CA LEU A 61 6.18 -6.04 6.16
C LEU A 61 4.83 -5.57 5.55
N LEU A 62 3.79 -6.40 5.59
CA LEU A 62 2.43 -6.02 5.22
C LEU A 62 1.87 -4.93 6.14
N ALA A 63 2.09 -5.03 7.45
CA ALA A 63 1.68 -4.00 8.40
C ALA A 63 2.41 -2.67 8.15
N LEU A 64 3.69 -2.70 7.78
CA LEU A 64 4.47 -1.50 7.44
C LEU A 64 4.03 -0.87 6.12
N THR A 65 3.80 -1.68 5.08
CA THR A 65 3.25 -1.19 3.81
C THR A 65 1.87 -0.59 4.01
N ASN A 66 1.07 -1.11 4.95
CA ASN A 66 -0.24 -0.54 5.27
C ASN A 66 -0.19 0.90 5.80
N LYS A 67 0.91 1.30 6.44
CA LYS A 67 1.13 2.67 6.96
C LYS A 67 1.50 3.68 5.87
N LEU A 68 1.78 3.24 4.64
CA LEU A 68 2.09 4.16 3.53
C LEU A 68 0.88 5.04 3.17
N PRO A 69 1.09 6.34 2.91
CA PRO A 69 0.10 7.18 2.25
C PRO A 69 -0.43 6.52 0.97
N PRO A 70 -1.74 6.62 0.66
CA PRO A 70 -2.34 5.82 -0.40
C PRO A 70 -1.71 6.03 -1.78
N ALA A 71 -1.33 7.27 -2.11
CA ALA A 71 -0.67 7.59 -3.38
C ALA A 71 0.72 6.91 -3.52
N TYR A 72 1.45 6.75 -2.42
CA TYR A 72 2.76 6.11 -2.40
C TYR A 72 2.61 4.60 -2.51
N LYS A 73 1.67 4.03 -1.73
CA LYS A 73 1.31 2.61 -1.76
C LYS A 73 0.88 2.16 -3.16
N MET A 74 0.03 2.94 -3.81
CA MET A 74 -0.47 2.62 -5.15
C MET A 74 0.65 2.56 -6.19
N VAL A 75 1.52 3.57 -6.22
CA VAL A 75 2.65 3.60 -7.17
C VAL A 75 3.66 2.49 -6.85
N LEU A 76 3.94 2.23 -5.57
CA LEU A 76 4.82 1.14 -5.15
C LEU A 76 4.30 -0.22 -5.64
N ASN A 77 3.01 -0.52 -5.43
CA ASN A 77 2.42 -1.79 -5.85
C ASN A 77 2.42 -1.94 -7.37
N LEU A 78 1.98 -0.91 -8.11
CA LEU A 78 1.96 -0.96 -9.57
C LEU A 78 3.36 -1.16 -10.16
N TYR A 79 4.39 -0.55 -9.56
CA TYR A 79 5.76 -0.68 -10.04
C TYR A 79 6.41 -2.00 -9.61
N ALA A 80 6.39 -2.31 -8.31
CA ALA A 80 7.18 -3.41 -7.74
C ALA A 80 6.48 -4.77 -7.77
N ILE A 81 5.14 -4.79 -7.79
CA ILE A 81 4.36 -6.04 -7.78
C ILE A 81 3.82 -6.32 -9.19
N GLU A 82 3.19 -5.32 -9.80
CA GLU A 82 2.53 -5.48 -11.11
C GLU A 82 3.48 -5.22 -12.30
N GLY A 83 4.69 -4.69 -12.05
CA GLY A 83 5.75 -4.53 -13.06
C GLY A 83 5.58 -3.38 -14.05
N TYR A 84 4.66 -2.44 -13.80
CA TYR A 84 4.42 -1.30 -14.70
C TYR A 84 5.57 -0.30 -14.70
N SER A 85 5.85 0.30 -15.86
CA SER A 85 6.76 1.42 -16.02
C SER A 85 6.18 2.71 -15.42
N HIS A 86 7.04 3.71 -15.13
CA HIS A 86 6.55 5.00 -14.64
C HIS A 86 5.66 5.74 -15.64
N GLU A 87 5.85 5.50 -16.94
CA GLU A 87 5.03 6.07 -18.02
C GLU A 87 3.64 5.43 -18.04
N GLU A 88 3.58 4.10 -17.92
CA GLU A 88 2.32 3.36 -17.81
C GLU A 88 1.55 3.75 -16.55
N ILE A 89 2.23 3.84 -15.41
CA ILE A 89 1.64 4.29 -14.14
C ILE A 89 1.14 5.73 -14.25
N ALA A 90 1.88 6.63 -14.89
CA ALA A 90 1.47 8.01 -15.09
C ALA A 90 0.17 8.10 -15.91
N ASN A 91 0.09 7.33 -17.00
CA ASN A 91 -1.09 7.24 -17.84
C ASN A 91 -2.28 6.62 -17.08
N LEU A 92 -2.05 5.51 -16.39
CA LEU A 92 -3.06 4.80 -15.58
C LEU A 92 -3.62 5.72 -14.49
N LEU A 93 -2.73 6.34 -13.71
CA LEU A 93 -3.09 7.18 -12.57
C LEU A 93 -3.45 8.63 -12.96
N LYS A 94 -3.34 9.01 -14.23
CA LYS A 94 -3.56 10.39 -14.71
C LYS A 94 -2.75 11.41 -13.90
N ILE A 95 -1.50 11.07 -13.64
CA ILE A 95 -0.50 11.93 -12.97
C ILE A 95 0.68 12.13 -13.92
N ASN A 96 1.58 13.06 -13.62
CA ASN A 96 2.81 13.17 -14.41
C ASN A 96 3.83 12.08 -14.00
N VAL A 97 4.73 11.73 -14.92
CA VAL A 97 5.80 10.73 -14.69
C VAL A 97 6.69 11.12 -13.50
N GLY A 98 6.96 12.41 -13.31
CA GLY A 98 7.71 12.92 -12.16
C GLY A 98 7.02 12.64 -10.81
N THR A 99 5.69 12.69 -10.75
CA THR A 99 4.88 12.35 -9.59
C THR A 99 4.95 10.85 -9.32
N SER A 100 4.90 10.00 -10.36
CA SER A 100 5.11 8.56 -10.21
C SER A 100 6.49 8.26 -9.61
N LYS A 101 7.56 8.80 -10.19
CA LYS A 101 8.93 8.64 -9.65
C LYS A 101 9.06 9.16 -8.22
N SER A 102 8.53 10.35 -7.93
CA SER A 102 8.58 10.95 -6.60
C SER A 102 7.77 10.16 -5.56
N ASN A 103 6.62 9.62 -5.94
CA ASN A 103 5.80 8.78 -5.05
C ASN A 103 6.51 7.47 -4.73
N LEU A 104 7.16 6.83 -5.71
CA LEU A 104 7.96 5.62 -5.47
C LEU A 104 9.14 5.92 -4.53
N PHE A 105 9.87 7.01 -4.78
CA PHE A 105 10.97 7.44 -3.91
C PHE A 105 10.51 7.68 -2.46
N LYS A 106 9.41 8.41 -2.30
CA LYS A 106 8.81 8.67 -0.98
C LYS A 106 8.32 7.38 -0.32
N ALA A 107 7.75 6.44 -1.07
CA ALA A 107 7.35 5.13 -0.55
C ALA A 107 8.54 4.37 0.04
N ARG A 108 9.64 4.26 -0.73
CA ARG A 108 10.86 3.56 -0.30
C ARG A 108 11.48 4.23 0.92
N THR A 109 11.56 5.55 0.93
CA THR A 109 12.12 6.32 2.05
C THR A 109 11.29 6.16 3.32
N PHE A 110 9.96 6.17 3.19
CA PHE A 110 9.04 5.98 4.30
C PHE A 110 9.16 4.58 4.90
N LEU A 111 9.16 3.54 4.05
CA LEU A 111 9.34 2.16 4.49
C LEU A 111 10.70 1.94 5.15
N ALA A 112 11.78 2.46 4.57
CA ALA A 112 13.13 2.34 5.16
C ALA A 112 13.19 2.92 6.58
N LYS A 113 12.55 4.08 6.82
CA LYS A 113 12.44 4.66 8.16
C LYS A 113 11.64 3.79 9.12
N LEU A 114 10.55 3.20 8.66
CA LEU A 114 9.72 2.33 9.49
C LEU A 114 10.42 1.02 9.83
N ILE A 115 11.11 0.40 8.88
CA ILE A 115 11.88 -0.84 9.09
C ILE A 115 13.04 -0.57 10.05
N ALA A 116 13.78 0.53 9.87
CA ALA A 116 14.84 0.91 10.81
C ALA A 116 14.31 1.09 12.23
N LYS A 117 13.11 1.68 12.36
CA LYS A 117 12.44 1.81 13.66
C LYS A 117 12.00 0.46 14.22
N SER A 118 11.36 -0.42 13.45
CA SER A 118 10.87 -1.70 13.99
C SER A 118 12.01 -2.64 14.36
N LYS A 119 13.07 -2.72 13.53
CA LYS A 119 14.30 -3.45 13.89
C LYS A 119 14.89 -2.94 15.20
N PHE A 120 14.90 -1.63 15.44
CA PHE A 120 15.38 -1.08 16.71
C PHE A 120 14.57 -1.58 17.92
N TYR A 121 13.26 -1.82 17.78
CA TYR A 121 12.42 -2.35 18.87
C TYR A 121 12.58 -3.86 19.12
N ILE A 122 13.14 -4.62 18.17
CA ILE A 122 13.33 -6.07 18.29
C ILE A 122 14.67 -6.41 18.98
N PHE A 123 15.60 -5.45 19.07
CA PHE A 123 16.91 -5.63 19.71
C PHE A 123 16.99 -5.15 21.18
N PHE A 124 15.86 -4.85 21.82
CA PHE A 124 15.75 -4.56 23.26
C PHE A 124 14.65 -5.44 23.88
#